data_AF-A0A419F3Q2-F1
#
_entry.id   AF-A0A419F3Q2-F1
#
_cell.length_a   1.000
_cell.length_b   1.000
_cell.length_c   1.000
_cell.angle_alpha   90.00
_cell.angle_beta   90.00
_cell.angle_gamma   90.00
#
_symmetry.space_group_name_H-M   'P 1'
#
loop_
_entity.id
_entity.type
_entity.pdbx_description
1 polymer ?
#
loop_
_entity_poly.entity_id
_entity_poly.type
_entity_poly.pdbx_seq_one_letter_code
_entity_poly.pdbx_strand_id
1 'polypeptide(L)' 'MKKFRCSVCGYIYEGAEPPAFCPVCGAPADSFEEVE' A
#
# COMPACT_ATOMS: atom_id res chain seq x y z
N MET A 1 11.20 -7.06 6.05
CA MET A 1 10.52 -6.23 5.04
C MET A 1 9.12 -6.01 5.54
N LYS A 2 8.58 -4.81 5.41
CA LYS A 2 7.19 -4.54 5.77
C LYS A 2 6.30 -4.82 4.56
N LYS A 3 5.05 -5.18 4.81
CA LYS A 3 4.04 -5.27 3.76
C LYS A 3 3.01 -4.19 3.99
N PHE A 4 2.51 -3.61 2.92
CA PHE A 4 1.51 -2.56 2.95
C PHE A 4 0.37 -2.95 2.05
N ARG A 5 -0.83 -3.08 2.63
CA ARG A 5 -2.05 -3.40 1.89
C ARG A 5 -2.82 -2.13 1.62
N CYS A 6 -3.16 -1.87 0.36
CA CYS A 6 -4.09 -0.82 -0.01
C CYS A 6 -5.50 -1.17 0.51
N SER A 7 -6.07 -0.34 1.37
CA SER A 7 -7.42 -0.52 1.94
C SER A 7 -8.53 -0.35 0.90
N VAL A 8 -8.23 0.31 -0.22
CA VAL A 8 -9.20 0.57 -1.32
C VAL A 8 -9.35 -0.64 -2.25
N CYS A 9 -8.24 -1.21 -2.73
CA CYS A 9 -8.28 -2.27 -3.75
C CYS A 9 -7.63 -3.60 -3.32
N GLY A 10 -6.99 -3.65 -2.15
CA GLY A 10 -6.34 -4.85 -1.62
C GLY A 10 -4.95 -5.16 -2.19
N TYR A 11 -4.37 -4.30 -3.03
CA TYR A 11 -2.99 -4.47 -3.53
C TYR A 11 -1.98 -4.53 -2.38
N ILE A 12 -1.00 -5.43 -2.45
CA ILE A 12 0.06 -5.57 -1.45
C ILE A 12 1.39 -5.10 -2.06
N TYR A 13 2.01 -4.14 -1.39
CA TYR A 13 3.35 -3.66 -1.65
C TYR A 13 4.32 -4.19 -0.59
N GLU A 14 5.49 -4.67 -1.00
CA GLU A 14 6.56 -5.12 -0.09
C GLU A 14 7.74 -4.16 -0.16
N GLY A 15 8.09 -3.55 0.98
CA GLY A 15 9.15 -2.55 1.03
C GLY A 15 9.38 -1.99 2.42
N ALA A 16 10.16 -0.92 2.52
CA ALA A 16 10.35 -0.20 3.78
C ALA A 16 9.18 0.75 4.09
N GLU A 17 8.58 1.33 3.05
CA GLU A 17 7.53 2.37 3.12
C GLU A 17 6.53 2.17 1.96
N PRO A 18 5.25 2.53 2.10
CA PRO A 18 4.27 2.41 1.03
C PRO A 18 4.56 3.40 -0.12
N PRO A 19 4.13 3.10 -1.35
CA PRO A 19 4.28 4.03 -2.47
C PRO A 19 3.41 5.28 -2.28
N ALA A 20 3.81 6.41 -2.89
CA ALA A 20 3.04 7.66 -2.84
C ALA A 20 1.60 7.52 -3.35
N PHE A 21 1.40 6.63 -4.33
CA PHE A 21 0.10 6.25 -4.87
C PHE A 21 0.05 4.75 -5.15
N CYS A 22 -1.13 4.15 -4.96
CA CYS A 22 -1.37 2.76 -5.30
C CYS A 22 -1.24 2.56 -6.83
N PRO A 23 -0.36 1.66 -7.30
CA PRO A 23 -0.15 1.45 -8.74
C PRO A 23 -1.34 0.78 -9.43
N VAL A 24 -2.30 0.26 -8.66
CA VAL A 24 -3.48 -0.44 -9.19
C VAL A 24 -4.69 0.50 -9.29
N CYS A 25 -5.00 1.27 -8.24
CA CYS A 25 -6.21 2.08 -8.18
C CYS A 25 -5.96 3.61 -8.08
N GLY A 26 -4.71 4.04 -7.91
CA GLY A 26 -4.35 5.46 -7.77
C GLY A 26 -4.65 6.07 -6.40
N ALA A 27 -5.08 5.30 -5.40
CA ALA A 27 -5.29 5.80 -4.04
C ALA A 27 -4.01 6.38 -3.43
N PRO A 28 -4.08 7.43 -2.59
CA PRO A 28 -2.90 8.02 -1.95
C PRO A 28 -2.23 7.06 -0.93
N ALA A 29 -1.00 7.36 -0.54
CA ALA A 29 -0.21 6.58 0.42
C ALA A 29 -0.91 6.38 1.78
N ASP A 30 -1.75 7.34 2.20
CA ASP A 30 -2.56 7.27 3.42
C ASP A 30 -3.58 6.12 3.43
N SER A 31 -3.88 5.57 2.24
CA SER A 31 -4.79 4.46 2.04
C SER A 31 -4.09 3.11 2.13
N PHE A 32 -2.82 3.07 2.55
CA PHE A 32 -2.08 1.85 2.83
C PHE A 32 -2.00 1.57 4.33
N GLU A 33 -2.26 0.32 4.68
CA GLU A 33 -2.15 -0.20 6.04
C GLU A 33 -0.97 -1.18 6.10
N GLU A 34 -0.09 -1.03 7.09
CA GLU A 34 0.98 -2.00 7.34
C GLU A 34 0.37 -3.34 7.78
N VAL A 35 0.79 -4.43 7.12
CA VAL A 35 0.37 -5.79 7.42
C VAL A 35 1.61 -6.65 7.68
N GLU A 36 1.51 -7.59 8.63
CA GLU A 36 2.58 -8.56 8.96
C GLU A 36 2.72 -9.65 7.87
#